data_AF-A0A3D1TMK7-F1
#
_entry.id   AF-A0A3D1TMK7-F1
#
_cell.length_a   1.000
_cell.length_b   1.000
_cell.length_c   1.000
_cell.angle_alpha   90.00
_cell.angle_beta   90.00
_cell.angle_gamma   90.00
#
_symmetry.space_group_name_H-M   'P 1'
#
loop_
_entity.id
_entity.type
_entity.pdbx_description
1 polymer ?
#
loop_
_entity_poly.entity_id
_entity_poly.type
_entity_poly.pdbx_seq_one_letter_code
_entity_poly.pdbx_strand_id
1 'polypeptide(L)'
;MKNKVQLITYADRLGDGTIKSMTDILRTRFDGVYDGVHILPFFTPFDGADAGFDPIDHTKVDERLGSWDDVAELSKTHNIMVDAIVNHMSWESKQFQDVLAKGEESEYYPMFLTMSSVFPNGATEEDLAGIYRPRPGLPFTHYKFAGKTRLVWVSFTPQQVDIDTDSDKGWEYLMSIFDQMAASHVSYIRLDAVGYGAKEAGTSCFMTPKTFKLISRLREEGVKRGLEILIEVHSYYKKQVEIASKVDRVYDFALPPLLLHALSTGHVEPVAHWTDIRPNNAVTVLDTHDGIGVIDIGSDQLDRSLKGLVPDEDVDNLVNTIHANTHGESQAATGAAASNLDLYQVNSTYYSALGCNDQHYIAARAVQFFLPGVPQVYYVGALAGRNDMELLRKTNNGRDINRHYYSTAEIDENLKRPVVKALNALAKFRNELNAFDGTFSYTTDDDTSISFTWRGETSQATLTFEPKRGLGVDNTTPVAMLEWEDSAGDHRSDDLIANPPVVA
;
A
#
# COMPACT_ATOMS: atom_id res chain seq x y z
N MET A 1 -6.39 -9.45 12.94
CA MET A 1 -6.17 -8.01 12.79
C MET A 1 -7.50 -7.41 13.16
N LYS A 2 -7.55 -6.39 14.03
CA LYS A 2 -8.84 -5.81 14.40
C LYS A 2 -9.54 -5.26 13.16
N ASN A 3 -10.85 -5.51 13.06
CA ASN A 3 -11.68 -5.08 11.94
C ASN A 3 -12.10 -3.60 12.06
N LYS A 4 -11.09 -2.73 12.20
CA LYS A 4 -11.24 -1.28 12.36
C LYS A 4 -10.39 -0.57 11.33
N VAL A 5 -10.80 0.65 10.95
CA VAL A 5 -10.05 1.47 9.99
C VAL A 5 -8.69 1.84 10.56
N GLN A 6 -7.66 1.78 9.73
CA GLN A 6 -6.28 2.12 10.07
C GLN A 6 -5.77 3.29 9.22
N LEU A 7 -4.87 4.10 9.77
CA LEU A 7 -4.15 5.14 9.03
C LEU A 7 -2.84 4.58 8.46
N ILE A 8 -2.46 4.92 7.23
CA ILE A 8 -1.07 4.76 6.72
C ILE A 8 -0.41 6.12 6.73
N THR A 9 0.72 6.28 7.40
CA THR A 9 1.40 7.59 7.48
C THR A 9 2.90 7.49 7.70
N TYR A 10 3.63 8.53 7.30
CA TYR A 10 5.01 8.77 7.73
C TYR A 10 4.99 9.51 9.07
N ALA A 11 5.87 9.12 9.98
CA ALA A 11 5.97 9.78 11.29
C ALA A 11 6.30 11.28 11.19
N ASP A 12 7.02 11.70 10.15
CA ASP A 12 7.50 13.07 9.97
C ASP A 12 6.60 13.96 9.10
N ARG A 13 5.66 13.36 8.35
CA ARG A 13 4.81 14.10 7.39
C ARG A 13 3.40 14.39 7.91
N LEU A 14 3.12 14.03 9.17
CA LEU A 14 1.84 14.27 9.83
C LEU A 14 2.05 14.91 11.21
N GLY A 15 2.05 16.24 11.25
CA GLY A 15 2.31 17.03 12.44
C GLY A 15 3.68 17.70 12.41
N ASP A 16 4.39 17.65 13.53
CA ASP A 16 5.63 18.41 13.77
C ASP A 16 6.91 17.59 13.51
N GLY A 17 6.83 16.47 12.80
CA GLY A 17 8.02 15.76 12.31
C GLY A 17 8.52 14.57 13.16
N THR A 18 7.73 14.04 14.10
CA THR A 18 8.19 12.97 15.02
C THR A 18 7.09 11.95 15.32
N ILE A 19 7.48 10.75 15.78
CA ILE A 19 6.54 9.70 16.23
C ILE A 19 5.61 10.23 17.33
N LYS A 20 6.14 11.07 18.24
CA LYS A 20 5.35 11.71 19.31
C LYS A 20 4.28 12.65 18.76
N SER A 21 4.65 13.50 17.79
CA SER A 21 3.69 14.42 17.18
C SER A 21 2.62 13.68 16.39
N MET A 22 3.02 12.69 15.57
CA MET A 22 2.07 11.80 14.87
C MET A 22 1.10 11.11 15.85
N THR A 23 1.61 10.65 16.99
CA THR A 23 0.79 10.05 18.06
C THR A 23 -0.19 11.04 18.68
N ASP A 24 0.23 12.28 18.93
CA ASP A 24 -0.67 13.34 19.42
C ASP A 24 -1.77 13.66 18.40
N ILE A 25 -1.43 13.78 17.13
CA ILE A 25 -2.40 13.98 16.05
C ILE A 25 -3.43 12.84 16.02
N LEU A 26 -3.00 11.59 16.01
CA LEU A 26 -3.90 10.43 16.04
C LEU A 26 -4.88 10.50 17.22
N ARG A 27 -4.36 10.75 18.43
CA ARG A 27 -5.16 10.77 19.66
C ARG A 27 -6.09 11.97 19.78
N THR A 28 -5.73 13.13 19.22
CA THR A 28 -6.48 14.38 19.42
C THR A 28 -7.38 14.75 18.24
N ARG A 29 -7.00 14.39 17.02
CA ARG A 29 -7.74 14.72 15.79
C ARG A 29 -8.53 13.54 15.22
N PHE A 30 -8.08 12.31 15.47
CA PHE A 30 -8.63 11.10 14.85
C PHE A 30 -9.11 10.04 15.85
N ASP A 31 -9.42 10.43 17.09
CA ASP A 31 -9.97 9.54 18.10
C ASP A 31 -11.28 8.87 17.62
N GLY A 32 -11.30 7.53 17.68
CA GLY A 32 -12.36 6.65 17.14
C GLY A 32 -12.42 6.56 15.61
N VAL A 33 -11.61 7.34 14.88
CA VAL A 33 -11.54 7.31 13.40
C VAL A 33 -10.57 6.23 12.94
N TYR A 34 -9.34 6.25 13.45
CA TYR A 34 -8.28 5.29 13.11
C TYR A 34 -7.82 4.55 14.37
N ASP A 35 -8.25 3.30 14.55
CA ASP A 35 -7.93 2.48 15.74
C ASP A 35 -6.59 1.72 15.59
N GLY A 36 -5.93 1.90 14.45
CA GLY A 36 -4.60 1.39 14.19
C GLY A 36 -3.86 2.26 13.19
N VAL A 37 -2.56 2.06 13.10
CA VAL A 37 -1.70 2.83 12.21
C VAL A 37 -0.59 1.95 11.62
N HIS A 38 -0.44 2.01 10.31
CA HIS A 38 0.77 1.61 9.61
C HIS A 38 1.72 2.81 9.57
N ILE A 39 2.77 2.75 10.38
CA ILE A 39 3.85 3.72 10.33
C ILE A 39 4.82 3.25 9.25
N LEU A 40 4.93 4.03 8.18
CA LEU A 40 5.91 3.81 7.11
C LEU A 40 7.34 3.86 7.67
N PRO A 41 8.34 3.28 6.98
CA PRO A 41 9.65 3.02 7.57
C PRO A 41 10.27 4.23 8.29
N PHE A 42 10.41 4.10 9.61
CA PHE A 42 10.96 5.11 10.52
C PHE A 42 12.35 4.70 11.06
N PHE A 43 12.98 3.73 10.39
CA PHE A 43 14.28 3.18 10.74
C PHE A 43 15.41 4.08 10.24
N THR A 44 16.65 3.77 10.61
CA THR A 44 17.80 4.60 10.24
C THR A 44 18.29 4.27 8.81
N PRO A 45 18.37 5.24 7.87
CA PRO A 45 17.72 6.56 7.88
C PRO A 45 16.33 6.54 7.22
N PHE A 46 15.43 7.44 7.63
CA PHE A 46 14.10 7.56 7.02
C PHE A 46 14.09 8.41 5.73
N ASP A 47 15.15 9.17 5.47
CA ASP A 47 15.27 10.12 4.35
C ASP A 47 16.41 9.74 3.38
N GLY A 48 16.67 8.44 3.27
CA GLY A 48 17.64 7.86 2.34
C GLY A 48 17.21 7.92 0.88
N ALA A 49 17.73 6.98 0.09
CA ALA A 49 17.46 6.88 -1.35
C ALA A 49 15.98 6.62 -1.67
N ASP A 50 15.23 6.02 -0.74
CA ASP A 50 13.85 5.61 -0.97
C ASP A 50 12.94 5.87 0.25
N ALA A 51 13.09 7.02 0.90
CA ALA A 51 12.22 7.47 1.99
C ALA A 51 12.00 6.42 3.10
N GLY A 52 13.09 5.75 3.49
CA GLY A 52 13.13 4.78 4.59
C GLY A 52 13.12 3.32 4.16
N PHE A 53 12.86 3.03 2.88
CA PHE A 53 12.93 1.68 2.32
C PHE A 53 14.35 1.20 2.02
N ASP A 54 15.37 2.01 2.32
CA ASP A 54 16.78 1.64 2.28
C ASP A 54 17.43 1.71 3.67
N PRO A 55 17.05 0.83 4.63
CA PRO A 55 17.53 0.91 5.99
C PRO A 55 19.01 0.53 6.08
N ILE A 56 19.81 1.40 6.69
CA ILE A 56 21.17 1.09 7.16
C ILE A 56 21.10 0.15 8.36
N ASP A 57 20.17 0.43 9.27
CA ASP A 57 19.86 -0.42 10.44
C ASP A 57 18.35 -0.48 10.65
N HIS A 58 17.77 -1.62 10.25
CA HIS A 58 16.33 -1.86 10.31
C HIS A 58 15.80 -2.04 11.76
N THR A 59 16.70 -2.28 12.72
CA THR A 59 16.34 -2.49 14.13
C THR A 59 16.39 -1.21 14.95
N LYS A 60 16.89 -0.13 14.36
CA LYS A 60 17.09 1.16 15.04
C LYS A 60 16.18 2.23 14.44
N VAL A 61 15.29 2.77 15.27
CA VAL A 61 14.53 4.00 14.97
C VAL A 61 15.50 5.11 14.62
N ASP A 62 15.20 5.91 13.60
CA ASP A 62 15.96 7.11 13.32
C ASP A 62 15.84 8.09 14.49
N GLU A 63 16.99 8.50 15.05
CA GLU A 63 17.05 9.32 16.26
C GLU A 63 16.34 10.67 16.11
N ARG A 64 16.15 11.15 14.87
CA ARG A 64 15.39 12.39 14.57
C ARG A 64 13.88 12.20 14.73
N LEU A 65 13.38 10.97 14.56
CA LEU A 65 11.95 10.65 14.63
C LEU A 65 11.51 10.26 16.05
N GLY A 66 12.43 9.70 16.84
CA GLY A 66 12.18 9.30 18.22
C GLY A 66 12.87 7.99 18.58
N SER A 67 12.14 7.12 19.27
CA SER A 67 12.66 5.87 19.83
C SER A 67 11.60 4.77 19.84
N TRP A 68 12.01 3.53 20.15
CA TRP A 68 11.07 2.42 20.38
C TRP A 68 10.15 2.65 21.59
N ASP A 69 10.54 3.47 22.57
CA ASP A 69 9.67 3.85 23.69
C ASP A 69 8.45 4.66 23.20
N ASP A 70 8.61 5.43 22.12
CA ASP A 70 7.51 6.20 21.52
C ASP A 70 6.51 5.26 20.81
N VAL A 71 7.02 4.21 20.17
CA VAL A 71 6.19 3.15 19.58
C VAL A 71 5.44 2.39 20.68
N ALA A 72 6.12 2.06 21.79
CA ALA A 72 5.50 1.43 22.95
C ALA A 72 4.44 2.32 23.63
N GLU A 73 4.62 3.64 23.62
CA GLU A 73 3.61 4.59 24.10
C GLU A 73 2.39 4.61 23.20
N LEU A 74 2.58 4.71 21.88
CA LEU A 74 1.49 4.68 20.89
C LEU A 74 0.67 3.39 20.98
N SER A 75 1.33 2.24 21.19
CA SER A 75 0.70 0.91 21.20
C SER A 75 -0.37 0.73 22.27
N LYS A 76 -0.34 1.56 23.32
CA LYS A 76 -1.38 1.57 24.38
C LYS A 76 -2.76 1.97 23.86
N THR A 77 -2.80 2.69 22.75
CA THR A 77 -4.02 3.26 22.17
C THR A 77 -4.33 2.75 20.77
N HIS A 78 -3.30 2.35 20.00
CA HIS A 78 -3.45 1.97 18.60
C HIS A 78 -2.73 0.65 18.34
N ASN A 79 -3.32 -0.21 17.50
CA ASN A 79 -2.57 -1.35 16.97
C ASN A 79 -1.63 -0.88 15.85
N ILE A 80 -0.35 -1.28 15.93
CA ILE A 80 0.69 -0.75 15.05
C ILE A 80 1.08 -1.80 14.01
N MET A 81 1.07 -1.36 12.75
CA MET A 81 1.71 -2.06 11.62
C MET A 81 3.02 -1.36 11.28
N VAL A 82 4.05 -2.15 10.98
CA VAL A 82 5.34 -1.66 10.48
C VAL A 82 5.82 -2.56 9.35
N ASP A 83 6.77 -2.07 8.57
CA ASP A 83 7.40 -2.84 7.50
C ASP A 83 8.46 -3.79 8.04
N ALA A 84 8.52 -4.98 7.46
CA ALA A 84 9.75 -5.75 7.37
C ALA A 84 10.22 -5.69 5.90
N ILE A 85 11.33 -5.00 5.65
CA ILE A 85 11.93 -4.83 4.34
C ILE A 85 12.78 -6.07 4.06
N VAL A 86 12.12 -7.11 3.56
CA VAL A 86 12.69 -8.46 3.49
C VAL A 86 13.50 -8.73 2.23
N ASN A 87 13.34 -7.92 1.18
CA ASN A 87 14.02 -8.14 -0.09
C ASN A 87 15.45 -7.58 -0.12
N HIS A 88 15.68 -6.45 0.54
CA HIS A 88 16.88 -5.65 0.37
C HIS A 88 17.20 -4.82 1.61
N MET A 89 18.38 -4.21 1.64
CA MET A 89 18.79 -3.24 2.66
C MET A 89 19.72 -2.18 2.05
N SER A 90 20.07 -1.14 2.81
CA SER A 90 21.01 -0.12 2.34
C SER A 90 22.39 -0.70 2.06
N TRP A 91 23.01 -0.24 0.98
CA TRP A 91 24.43 -0.47 0.72
C TRP A 91 25.34 0.17 1.80
N GLU A 92 24.85 1.13 2.60
CA GLU A 92 25.59 1.72 3.72
C GLU A 92 25.47 0.89 5.02
N SER A 93 24.73 -0.22 5.00
CA SER A 93 24.65 -1.14 6.13
C SER A 93 26.02 -1.72 6.51
N LYS A 94 26.21 -2.00 7.81
CA LYS A 94 27.48 -2.56 8.31
C LYS A 94 27.83 -3.88 7.60
N GLN A 95 26.84 -4.70 7.34
CA GLN A 95 26.95 -5.99 6.66
C GLN A 95 27.49 -5.79 5.24
N PHE A 96 26.88 -4.90 4.45
CA PHE A 96 27.33 -4.68 3.07
C PHE A 96 28.68 -3.97 3.02
N GLN A 97 28.93 -3.00 3.89
CA GLN A 97 30.23 -2.32 3.99
C GLN A 97 31.36 -3.29 4.35
N ASP A 98 31.13 -4.29 5.21
CA ASP A 98 32.11 -5.35 5.49
C ASP A 98 32.41 -6.18 4.23
N VAL A 99 31.40 -6.49 3.41
CA VAL A 99 31.58 -7.16 2.11
C VAL A 99 32.31 -6.28 1.09
N LEU A 100 32.05 -4.97 1.06
CA LEU A 100 32.81 -4.04 0.22
C LEU A 100 34.29 -4.04 0.61
N ALA A 101 34.59 -4.05 1.91
CA ALA A 101 35.95 -4.02 2.42
C ALA A 101 36.71 -5.34 2.23
N LYS A 102 36.07 -6.48 2.54
CA LYS A 102 36.72 -7.79 2.67
C LYS A 102 36.35 -8.80 1.57
N GLY A 103 35.35 -8.49 0.76
CA GLY A 103 34.86 -9.39 -0.29
C GLY A 103 34.46 -10.75 0.26
N GLU A 104 34.98 -11.82 -0.34
CA GLU A 104 34.67 -13.21 0.03
C GLU A 104 35.13 -13.59 1.44
N GLU A 105 36.02 -12.80 2.08
CA GLU A 105 36.46 -13.00 3.47
C GLU A 105 35.51 -12.36 4.52
N SER A 106 34.47 -11.66 4.07
CA SER A 106 33.41 -11.17 4.95
C SER A 106 32.51 -12.33 5.38
N GLU A 107 32.12 -12.37 6.65
CA GLU A 107 31.10 -13.33 7.11
C GLU A 107 29.73 -13.07 6.48
N TYR A 108 29.49 -11.85 6.00
CA TYR A 108 28.25 -11.44 5.36
C TYR A 108 28.29 -11.61 3.83
N TYR A 109 29.39 -12.10 3.24
CA TYR A 109 29.46 -12.33 1.79
C TYR A 109 28.29 -13.20 1.26
N PRO A 110 27.87 -14.29 1.93
CA PRO A 110 26.72 -15.10 1.48
C PRO A 110 25.37 -14.40 1.59
N MET A 111 25.29 -13.29 2.35
CA MET A 111 24.03 -12.59 2.61
C MET A 111 23.53 -11.81 1.39
N PHE A 112 24.39 -11.46 0.43
CA PHE A 112 24.03 -10.56 -0.67
C PHE A 112 24.04 -11.25 -2.02
N LEU A 113 22.98 -10.99 -2.80
CA LEU A 113 22.84 -11.55 -4.13
C LEU A 113 23.76 -10.83 -5.12
N THR A 114 24.46 -11.61 -5.92
CA THR A 114 25.19 -11.14 -7.10
C THR A 114 24.70 -11.89 -8.33
N MET A 115 25.05 -11.42 -9.52
CA MET A 115 24.78 -12.18 -10.75
C MET A 115 25.26 -13.63 -10.63
N SER A 116 26.45 -13.86 -10.07
CA SER A 116 27.02 -15.20 -9.87
C SER A 116 26.33 -16.02 -8.78
N SER A 117 25.60 -15.39 -7.85
CA SER A 117 24.84 -16.11 -6.81
C SER A 117 23.67 -16.87 -7.45
N VAL A 118 23.03 -16.26 -8.46
CA VAL A 118 21.87 -16.85 -9.16
C VAL A 118 22.31 -17.60 -10.43
N PHE A 119 23.33 -17.11 -11.11
CA PHE A 119 23.85 -17.64 -12.37
C PHE A 119 25.32 -18.08 -12.23
N PRO A 120 25.61 -19.14 -11.46
CA PRO A 120 26.98 -19.57 -11.18
C PRO A 120 27.73 -20.08 -12.42
N ASN A 121 27.00 -20.47 -13.47
CA ASN A 121 27.56 -20.96 -14.74
C ASN A 121 27.48 -19.92 -15.88
N GLY A 122 27.18 -18.66 -15.55
CA GLY A 122 26.83 -17.63 -16.53
C GLY A 122 25.32 -17.60 -16.82
N ALA A 123 24.87 -16.54 -17.50
CA ALA A 123 23.48 -16.32 -17.90
C ALA A 123 23.42 -16.03 -19.39
N THR A 124 22.36 -16.51 -20.05
CA THR A 124 22.02 -16.14 -21.42
C THR A 124 21.24 -14.83 -21.45
N GLU A 125 21.00 -14.27 -22.65
CA GLU A 125 20.10 -13.13 -22.80
C GLU A 125 18.68 -13.47 -22.37
N GLU A 126 18.19 -14.68 -22.70
CA GLU A 126 16.86 -15.15 -22.32
C GLU A 126 16.70 -15.23 -20.79
N ASP A 127 17.72 -15.73 -20.09
CA ASP A 127 17.73 -15.78 -18.62
C ASP A 127 17.58 -14.38 -17.99
N LEU A 128 18.28 -13.38 -18.54
CA LEU A 128 18.31 -12.03 -17.98
C LEU A 128 17.08 -11.21 -18.39
N ALA A 129 16.61 -11.36 -19.63
CA ALA A 129 15.43 -10.68 -20.14
C ALA A 129 14.13 -11.25 -19.56
N GLY A 130 14.14 -12.52 -19.14
CA GLY A 130 13.00 -13.17 -18.49
C GLY A 130 12.73 -12.70 -17.05
N ILE A 131 13.67 -11.98 -16.42
CA ILE A 131 13.50 -11.45 -15.06
C ILE A 131 12.43 -10.35 -15.08
N TYR A 132 11.42 -10.47 -14.20
CA TYR A 132 10.39 -9.45 -14.06
C TYR A 132 10.96 -8.14 -13.52
N ARG A 133 10.55 -7.00 -14.10
CA ARG A 133 11.03 -5.67 -13.73
C ARG A 133 9.88 -4.66 -13.61
N PRO A 134 9.89 -3.78 -12.59
CA PRO A 134 8.98 -2.63 -12.50
C PRO A 134 9.36 -1.47 -13.44
N ARG A 135 10.58 -1.51 -13.99
CA ARG A 135 11.13 -0.53 -14.95
C ARG A 135 12.20 -1.17 -15.87
N PRO A 136 12.45 -0.65 -17.09
CA PRO A 136 13.55 -1.08 -17.95
C PRO A 136 14.90 -1.05 -17.25
N GLY A 137 15.78 -1.93 -17.72
CA GLY A 137 17.12 -2.13 -17.18
C GLY A 137 17.22 -3.39 -16.33
N LEU A 138 18.38 -4.04 -16.40
CA LEU A 138 18.68 -5.23 -15.61
C LEU A 138 18.80 -4.87 -14.11
N PRO A 139 18.50 -5.80 -13.20
CA PRO A 139 18.54 -5.56 -11.77
C PRO A 139 19.97 -5.69 -11.22
N PHE A 140 20.97 -5.09 -11.87
CA PHE A 140 22.37 -5.17 -11.46
C PHE A 140 23.05 -3.81 -11.44
N THR A 141 23.91 -3.62 -10.44
CA THR A 141 24.81 -2.46 -10.37
C THR A 141 26.22 -2.88 -9.95
N HIS A 142 27.19 -2.00 -10.19
CA HIS A 142 28.59 -2.24 -9.91
C HIS A 142 28.95 -1.84 -8.48
N TYR A 143 29.49 -2.77 -7.71
CA TYR A 143 30.20 -2.50 -6.46
C TYR A 143 31.57 -3.17 -6.47
N LYS A 144 32.50 -2.68 -5.64
CA LYS A 144 33.83 -3.28 -5.47
C LYS A 144 33.89 -4.06 -4.17
N PHE A 145 34.08 -5.37 -4.27
CA PHE A 145 34.29 -6.27 -3.14
C PHE A 145 35.80 -6.51 -3.01
N ALA A 146 36.43 -5.97 -1.97
CA ALA A 146 37.89 -5.96 -1.79
C ALA A 146 38.66 -5.50 -3.04
N GLY A 147 38.14 -4.46 -3.71
CA GLY A 147 38.71 -3.91 -4.95
C GLY A 147 38.32 -4.62 -6.24
N LYS A 148 37.72 -5.83 -6.19
CA LYS A 148 37.21 -6.56 -7.36
C LYS A 148 35.78 -6.13 -7.69
N THR A 149 35.54 -5.69 -8.92
CA THR A 149 34.20 -5.31 -9.38
C THR A 149 33.27 -6.52 -9.41
N ARG A 150 32.05 -6.35 -8.89
CA ARG A 150 30.96 -7.33 -8.87
C ARG A 150 29.66 -6.68 -9.34
N LEU A 151 28.82 -7.49 -10.00
CA LEU A 151 27.45 -7.14 -10.33
C LEU A 151 26.55 -7.62 -9.19
N VAL A 152 26.16 -6.68 -8.32
CA VAL A 152 25.28 -6.91 -7.18
C VAL A 152 23.83 -6.75 -7.64
N TRP A 153 22.95 -7.62 -7.16
CA TRP A 153 21.53 -7.58 -7.49
C TRP A 153 20.87 -6.41 -6.77
N VAL A 154 20.12 -5.60 -7.52
CA VAL A 154 19.40 -4.41 -7.05
C VAL A 154 18.05 -4.33 -7.76
N SER A 155 16.98 -4.78 -7.09
CA SER A 155 15.64 -4.81 -7.68
C SER A 155 15.08 -3.39 -7.91
N PHE A 156 15.38 -2.48 -6.97
CA PHE A 156 14.88 -1.11 -6.94
C PHE A 156 16.00 -0.11 -7.25
N THR A 157 16.37 0.77 -6.30
CA THR A 157 17.51 1.69 -6.47
C THR A 157 18.84 0.95 -6.39
N PRO A 158 19.93 1.47 -6.99
CA PRO A 158 21.28 0.93 -6.80
C PRO A 158 21.79 0.92 -5.35
N GLN A 159 21.16 1.70 -4.47
CA GLN A 159 21.46 1.80 -3.04
C GLN A 159 20.78 0.70 -2.22
N GLN A 160 19.74 0.06 -2.77
CA GLN A 160 18.99 -1.04 -2.16
C GLN A 160 19.55 -2.37 -2.66
N VAL A 161 20.49 -2.96 -1.91
CA VAL A 161 21.16 -4.20 -2.28
C VAL A 161 20.34 -5.41 -1.81
N ASP A 162 19.99 -6.28 -2.76
CA ASP A 162 19.14 -7.43 -2.47
C ASP A 162 19.87 -8.48 -1.63
N ILE A 163 19.19 -8.99 -0.61
CA ILE A 163 19.70 -10.06 0.24
C ILE A 163 19.32 -11.43 -0.32
N ASP A 164 20.15 -12.43 -0.04
CA ASP A 164 19.81 -13.83 -0.26
C ASP A 164 18.99 -14.34 0.94
N THR A 165 17.68 -14.40 0.74
CA THR A 165 16.71 -14.80 1.77
C THR A 165 16.77 -16.29 2.14
N ASP A 166 17.52 -17.11 1.39
CA ASP A 166 17.74 -18.53 1.69
C ASP A 166 19.13 -18.80 2.31
N SER A 167 19.98 -17.77 2.39
CA SER A 167 21.26 -17.86 3.11
C SER A 167 21.06 -17.80 4.63
N ASP A 168 21.94 -18.46 5.38
CA ASP A 168 21.88 -18.42 6.87
C ASP A 168 21.95 -16.99 7.41
N LYS A 169 22.84 -16.15 6.84
CA LYS A 169 23.03 -14.76 7.25
C LYS A 169 21.87 -13.85 6.85
N GLY A 170 21.31 -14.04 5.66
CA GLY A 170 20.10 -13.33 5.24
C GLY A 170 18.92 -13.68 6.14
N TRP A 171 18.73 -14.97 6.44
CA TRP A 171 17.67 -15.41 7.33
C TRP A 171 17.86 -14.92 8.77
N GLU A 172 19.09 -14.94 9.30
CA GLU A 172 19.43 -14.36 10.61
C GLU A 172 19.05 -12.87 10.69
N TYR A 173 19.39 -12.09 9.64
CA TYR A 173 19.00 -10.69 9.54
C TYR A 173 17.48 -10.51 9.55
N LEU A 174 16.73 -11.29 8.77
CA LEU A 174 15.27 -11.22 8.74
C LEU A 174 14.66 -11.54 10.12
N MET A 175 15.19 -12.54 10.82
CA MET A 175 14.71 -12.88 12.16
C MET A 175 15.01 -11.78 13.18
N SER A 176 16.14 -11.08 13.06
CA SER A 176 16.44 -9.93 13.91
C SER A 176 15.41 -8.81 13.78
N ILE A 177 14.87 -8.59 12.58
CA ILE A 177 13.78 -7.63 12.33
C ILE A 177 12.52 -8.10 13.07
N PHE A 178 12.11 -9.36 12.85
CA PHE A 178 10.90 -9.90 13.46
C PHE A 178 10.97 -9.90 15.00
N ASP A 179 12.12 -10.25 15.57
CA ASP A 179 12.36 -10.21 17.02
C ASP A 179 12.28 -8.77 17.56
N GLN A 180 12.88 -7.80 16.86
CA GLN A 180 12.79 -6.39 17.25
C GLN A 180 11.33 -5.91 17.26
N MET A 181 10.57 -6.18 16.21
CA MET A 181 9.17 -5.75 16.12
C MET A 181 8.31 -6.39 17.21
N ALA A 182 8.46 -7.69 17.43
CA ALA A 182 7.74 -8.43 18.47
C ALA A 182 8.06 -7.89 19.87
N ALA A 183 9.33 -7.56 20.14
CA ALA A 183 9.76 -6.97 21.41
C ALA A 183 9.27 -5.52 21.61
N SER A 184 8.90 -4.82 20.52
CA SER A 184 8.57 -3.39 20.51
C SER A 184 7.07 -3.09 20.43
N HIS A 185 6.22 -4.04 20.86
CA HIS A 185 4.77 -3.90 20.91
C HIS A 185 4.08 -3.67 19.55
N VAL A 186 4.73 -4.06 18.46
CA VAL A 186 4.11 -4.09 17.12
C VAL A 186 3.05 -5.19 17.08
N SER A 187 1.94 -4.93 16.37
CA SER A 187 0.85 -5.90 16.20
C SER A 187 0.90 -6.62 14.85
N TYR A 188 1.26 -5.91 13.79
CA TYR A 188 1.17 -6.39 12.41
C TYR A 188 2.44 -6.08 11.64
N ILE A 189 2.80 -6.93 10.66
CA ILE A 189 3.94 -6.71 9.77
C ILE A 189 3.45 -6.64 8.32
N ARG A 190 3.90 -5.62 7.59
CA ARG A 190 3.87 -5.59 6.13
C ARG A 190 5.19 -6.16 5.60
N LEU A 191 5.15 -7.22 4.81
CA LEU A 191 6.33 -7.71 4.08
C LEU A 191 6.47 -6.93 2.78
N ASP A 192 7.38 -5.97 2.80
CA ASP A 192 7.69 -5.11 1.67
C ASP A 192 8.38 -5.87 0.54
N ALA A 193 7.92 -5.67 -0.70
CA ALA A 193 8.52 -6.21 -1.92
C ALA A 193 8.77 -7.73 -1.88
N VAL A 194 7.99 -8.46 -1.08
CA VAL A 194 8.25 -9.89 -0.82
C VAL A 194 8.10 -10.74 -2.09
N GLY A 195 7.31 -10.27 -3.06
CA GLY A 195 7.16 -10.88 -4.37
C GLY A 195 8.49 -11.02 -5.14
N TYR A 196 9.47 -10.17 -4.85
CA TYR A 196 10.81 -10.20 -5.43
C TYR A 196 11.81 -11.04 -4.62
N GLY A 197 11.49 -11.43 -3.38
CA GLY A 197 12.46 -11.91 -2.40
C GLY A 197 13.17 -13.23 -2.72
N ALA A 198 12.79 -13.94 -3.79
CA ALA A 198 13.34 -15.24 -4.15
C ALA A 198 13.81 -15.29 -5.61
N LYS A 199 15.12 -15.42 -5.81
CA LYS A 199 15.75 -15.50 -7.14
C LYS A 199 16.13 -16.94 -7.49
N GLU A 200 15.86 -17.33 -8.73
CA GLU A 200 16.18 -18.65 -9.29
C GLU A 200 16.39 -18.53 -10.80
N ALA A 201 17.48 -19.08 -11.32
CA ALA A 201 17.81 -19.02 -12.75
C ALA A 201 16.71 -19.67 -13.61
N GLY A 202 16.48 -19.14 -14.81
CA GLY A 202 15.43 -19.63 -15.72
C GLY A 202 13.99 -19.30 -15.27
N THR A 203 13.81 -18.42 -14.30
CA THR A 203 12.49 -17.96 -13.83
C THR A 203 12.37 -16.45 -13.88
N SER A 204 11.14 -15.93 -13.75
CA SER A 204 10.90 -14.49 -13.63
C SER A 204 11.49 -13.85 -12.36
N CYS A 205 11.89 -14.65 -11.37
CA CYS A 205 12.28 -14.19 -10.03
C CYS A 205 11.20 -13.34 -9.32
N PHE A 206 9.95 -13.45 -9.75
CA PHE A 206 8.81 -12.73 -9.17
C PHE A 206 7.62 -13.66 -9.00
N MET A 207 7.12 -13.79 -7.77
CA MET A 207 5.94 -14.61 -7.42
C MET A 207 5.99 -16.05 -7.95
N THR A 208 7.19 -16.62 -7.97
CA THR A 208 7.48 -18.00 -8.37
C THR A 208 7.15 -19.00 -7.24
N PRO A 209 7.15 -20.32 -7.50
CA PRO A 209 7.04 -21.32 -6.43
C PRO A 209 8.09 -21.17 -5.31
N LYS A 210 9.30 -20.69 -5.62
CA LYS A 210 10.33 -20.38 -4.60
C LYS A 210 9.92 -19.20 -3.72
N THR A 211 9.30 -18.19 -4.33
CA THR A 211 8.73 -17.03 -3.63
C THR A 211 7.61 -17.46 -2.68
N PHE A 212 6.75 -18.39 -3.09
CA PHE A 212 5.66 -18.91 -2.24
C PHE A 212 6.20 -19.64 -1.01
N LYS A 213 7.32 -20.36 -1.16
CA LYS A 213 8.01 -21.01 -0.03
C LYS A 213 8.56 -19.96 0.93
N LEU A 214 9.21 -18.91 0.43
CA LEU A 214 9.69 -17.79 1.24
C LEU A 214 8.55 -17.12 2.01
N ILE A 215 7.46 -16.75 1.33
CA ILE A 215 6.28 -16.12 1.94
C ILE A 215 5.69 -16.99 3.06
N SER A 216 5.54 -18.29 2.81
CA SER A 216 4.99 -19.22 3.80
C SER A 216 5.91 -19.33 5.03
N ARG A 217 7.24 -19.38 4.80
CA ARG A 217 8.25 -19.44 5.86
C ARG A 217 8.25 -18.16 6.71
N LEU A 218 8.23 -16.98 6.08
CA LEU A 218 8.13 -15.70 6.78
C LEU A 218 6.83 -15.57 7.56
N ARG A 219 5.71 -16.04 6.99
CA ARG A 219 4.43 -16.04 7.68
C ARG A 219 4.43 -16.91 8.93
N GLU A 220 5.01 -18.10 8.86
CA GLU A 220 5.18 -18.97 10.03
C GLU A 220 5.96 -18.26 11.15
N GLU A 221 7.04 -17.55 10.82
CA GLU A 221 7.84 -16.80 11.79
C GLU A 221 7.12 -15.61 12.41
N GLY A 222 6.24 -14.94 11.65
CA GLY A 222 5.35 -13.90 12.16
C GLY A 222 4.37 -14.46 13.19
N VAL A 223 3.67 -15.53 12.82
CA VAL A 223 2.68 -16.19 13.68
C VAL A 223 3.30 -16.68 14.99
N LYS A 224 4.51 -17.26 14.95
CA LYS A 224 5.25 -17.70 16.15
C LYS A 224 5.49 -16.56 17.16
N ARG A 225 5.50 -15.32 16.69
CA ARG A 225 5.75 -14.11 17.50
C ARG A 225 4.47 -13.32 17.81
N GLY A 226 3.30 -13.82 17.41
CA GLY A 226 2.03 -13.12 17.55
C GLY A 226 1.89 -11.92 16.60
N LEU A 227 2.65 -11.90 15.50
CA LEU A 227 2.59 -10.88 14.47
C LEU A 227 1.79 -11.40 13.27
N GLU A 228 0.69 -10.73 12.95
CA GLU A 228 -0.04 -11.04 11.71
C GLU A 228 0.67 -10.45 10.49
N ILE A 229 0.66 -11.20 9.39
CA ILE A 229 1.44 -10.88 8.20
C ILE A 229 0.54 -10.42 7.06
N LEU A 230 0.78 -9.18 6.63
CA LEU A 230 0.33 -8.61 5.37
C LEU A 230 1.46 -8.68 4.36
N ILE A 231 1.19 -9.13 3.13
CA ILE A 231 2.17 -9.07 2.05
C ILE A 231 1.81 -7.98 1.06
N GLU A 232 2.82 -7.26 0.58
CA GLU A 232 2.68 -6.35 -0.56
C GLU A 232 3.15 -7.05 -1.84
N VAL A 233 2.24 -7.12 -2.82
CA VAL A 233 2.47 -7.75 -4.12
C VAL A 233 1.62 -7.05 -5.19
N HIS A 234 2.23 -6.14 -5.95
CA HIS A 234 1.64 -5.64 -7.20
C HIS A 234 1.85 -6.68 -8.31
N SER A 235 0.79 -7.35 -8.74
CA SER A 235 0.88 -8.48 -9.68
C SER A 235 -0.39 -8.66 -10.50
N TYR A 236 -0.33 -9.53 -11.52
CA TYR A 236 -1.54 -10.02 -12.18
C TYR A 236 -2.52 -10.60 -11.13
N TYR A 237 -3.76 -10.10 -11.13
CA TYR A 237 -4.73 -10.32 -10.04
C TYR A 237 -4.91 -11.79 -9.62
N LYS A 238 -4.85 -12.76 -10.55
CA LYS A 238 -4.97 -14.19 -10.20
C LYS A 238 -3.84 -14.69 -9.31
N LYS A 239 -2.65 -14.10 -9.42
CA LYS A 239 -1.52 -14.41 -8.54
C LYS A 239 -1.79 -13.92 -7.12
N GLN A 240 -2.43 -12.76 -6.96
CA GLN A 240 -2.88 -12.24 -5.68
C GLN A 240 -3.95 -13.14 -5.05
N VAL A 241 -4.94 -13.58 -5.83
CA VAL A 241 -5.96 -14.55 -5.40
C VAL A 241 -5.33 -15.87 -4.93
N GLU A 242 -4.35 -16.38 -5.69
CA GLU A 242 -3.68 -17.65 -5.39
C GLU A 242 -2.88 -17.61 -4.08
N ILE A 243 -2.12 -16.52 -3.85
CA ILE A 243 -1.24 -16.40 -2.68
C ILE A 243 -2.01 -16.08 -1.39
N ALA A 244 -3.17 -15.42 -1.48
CA ALA A 244 -3.93 -14.94 -0.33
C ALA A 244 -4.29 -16.04 0.68
N SER A 245 -4.52 -17.27 0.21
CA SER A 245 -4.79 -18.45 1.06
C SER A 245 -3.62 -18.87 1.97
N LYS A 246 -2.41 -18.35 1.75
CA LYS A 246 -1.18 -18.76 2.44
C LYS A 246 -0.70 -17.76 3.48
N VAL A 247 -1.37 -16.61 3.59
CA VAL A 247 -0.99 -15.50 4.47
C VAL A 247 -2.19 -15.00 5.26
N ASP A 248 -1.95 -14.19 6.29
CA ASP A 248 -3.03 -13.61 7.08
C ASP A 248 -3.76 -12.55 6.25
N ARG A 249 -3.02 -11.69 5.55
CA ARG A 249 -3.58 -10.61 4.73
C ARG A 249 -2.87 -10.40 3.40
N VAL A 250 -3.64 -9.93 2.43
CA VAL A 250 -3.15 -9.35 1.16
C VAL A 250 -3.77 -7.97 0.96
N TYR A 251 -3.10 -7.10 0.21
CA TYR A 251 -3.73 -5.85 -0.23
C TYR A 251 -4.79 -6.12 -1.31
N ASP A 252 -5.83 -5.30 -1.31
CA ASP A 252 -6.74 -5.18 -2.45
C ASP A 252 -6.29 -4.04 -3.37
N PHE A 253 -5.30 -4.32 -4.22
CA PHE A 253 -4.79 -3.36 -5.21
C PHE A 253 -5.62 -3.26 -6.48
N ALA A 254 -6.58 -4.17 -6.67
CA ALA A 254 -7.52 -4.08 -7.79
C ALA A 254 -8.57 -2.99 -7.54
N LEU A 255 -9.05 -2.85 -6.30
CA LEU A 255 -10.12 -1.92 -5.97
C LEU A 255 -9.85 -0.44 -6.34
N PRO A 256 -8.67 0.15 -6.07
CA PRO A 256 -8.44 1.56 -6.38
C PRO A 256 -8.67 1.92 -7.85
N PRO A 257 -8.02 1.26 -8.85
CA PRO A 257 -8.26 1.58 -10.25
C PRO A 257 -9.64 1.13 -10.75
N LEU A 258 -10.24 0.07 -10.18
CA LEU A 258 -11.62 -0.32 -10.51
C LEU A 258 -12.62 0.79 -10.12
N LEU A 259 -12.43 1.42 -8.96
CA LEU A 259 -13.30 2.53 -8.55
C LEU A 259 -13.05 3.80 -9.34
N LEU A 260 -11.81 4.11 -9.71
CA LEU A 260 -11.53 5.21 -10.64
C LEU A 260 -12.19 4.98 -12.00
N HIS A 261 -12.15 3.74 -12.50
CA HIS A 261 -12.86 3.35 -13.72
C HIS A 261 -14.37 3.55 -13.54
N ALA A 262 -14.97 2.94 -12.51
CA ALA A 262 -16.41 3.01 -12.27
C ALA A 262 -16.93 4.45 -12.10
N LEU A 263 -16.21 5.31 -11.37
CA LEU A 263 -16.57 6.72 -11.17
C LEU A 263 -16.42 7.57 -12.43
N SER A 264 -15.53 7.18 -13.34
CA SER A 264 -15.32 7.86 -14.63
C SER A 264 -16.33 7.42 -15.70
N THR A 265 -16.64 6.13 -15.75
CA THR A 265 -17.41 5.52 -16.86
C THR A 265 -18.86 5.23 -16.49
N GLY A 266 -19.15 5.01 -15.21
CA GLY A 266 -20.45 4.55 -14.71
C GLY A 266 -20.59 3.02 -14.67
N HIS A 267 -19.60 2.27 -15.15
CA HIS A 267 -19.61 0.80 -15.19
C HIS A 267 -19.26 0.20 -13.83
N VAL A 268 -20.14 -0.62 -13.26
CA VAL A 268 -19.94 -1.29 -11.96
C VAL A 268 -19.73 -2.80 -12.09
N GLU A 269 -19.93 -3.39 -13.26
CA GLU A 269 -19.73 -4.82 -13.49
C GLU A 269 -18.30 -5.27 -13.13
N PRO A 270 -17.22 -4.53 -13.46
CA PRO A 270 -15.88 -4.92 -13.04
C PRO A 270 -15.71 -4.97 -11.51
N VAL A 271 -16.40 -4.08 -10.78
CA VAL A 271 -16.43 -4.08 -9.30
C VAL A 271 -17.26 -5.27 -8.79
N ALA A 272 -18.38 -5.58 -9.43
CA ALA A 272 -19.22 -6.73 -9.09
C ALA A 272 -18.48 -8.06 -9.30
N HIS A 273 -17.82 -8.23 -10.45
CA HIS A 273 -16.99 -9.40 -10.76
C HIS A 273 -15.82 -9.52 -9.78
N TRP A 274 -15.13 -8.42 -9.46
CA TRP A 274 -14.08 -8.45 -8.44
C TRP A 274 -14.62 -8.86 -7.07
N THR A 275 -15.79 -8.38 -6.68
CA THR A 275 -16.45 -8.75 -5.42
C THR A 275 -16.70 -10.26 -5.32
N ASP A 276 -16.98 -10.94 -6.43
CA ASP A 276 -17.22 -12.38 -6.48
C ASP A 276 -15.93 -13.22 -6.30
N ILE A 277 -14.81 -12.75 -6.86
CA ILE A 277 -13.59 -13.57 -6.97
C ILE A 277 -12.44 -13.16 -6.04
N ARG A 278 -12.52 -11.99 -5.40
CA ARG A 278 -11.43 -11.42 -4.61
C ARG A 278 -11.11 -12.24 -3.35
N PRO A 279 -9.86 -12.20 -2.86
CA PRO A 279 -9.55 -12.70 -1.54
C PRO A 279 -10.16 -11.79 -0.46
N ASN A 280 -10.98 -12.37 0.43
CA ASN A 280 -11.68 -11.61 1.49
C ASN A 280 -10.84 -11.39 2.75
N ASN A 281 -9.71 -12.07 2.91
CA ASN A 281 -8.71 -11.76 3.93
C ASN A 281 -7.85 -10.55 3.52
N ALA A 282 -8.51 -9.46 3.14
CA ALA A 282 -7.84 -8.29 2.59
C ALA A 282 -7.50 -7.24 3.63
N VAL A 283 -6.54 -6.38 3.26
CA VAL A 283 -6.44 -4.99 3.70
C VAL A 283 -6.84 -4.12 2.49
N THR A 284 -7.92 -3.35 2.61
CA THR A 284 -8.43 -2.55 1.50
C THR A 284 -7.82 -1.16 1.52
N VAL A 285 -7.46 -0.62 0.35
CA VAL A 285 -6.85 0.71 0.18
C VAL A 285 -7.51 1.44 -0.99
N LEU A 286 -7.29 2.76 -1.09
CA LEU A 286 -7.49 3.53 -2.33
C LEU A 286 -6.16 4.17 -2.73
N ASP A 287 -5.58 4.91 -1.81
CA ASP A 287 -4.24 5.46 -1.88
C ASP A 287 -3.29 4.68 -0.98
N THR A 288 -2.04 4.63 -1.40
CA THR A 288 -0.89 4.20 -0.61
C THR A 288 0.16 5.31 -0.63
N HIS A 289 1.35 5.00 -0.14
CA HIS A 289 2.51 5.87 -0.25
C HIS A 289 3.21 5.77 -1.62
N ASP A 290 2.85 4.80 -2.46
CA ASP A 290 3.35 4.65 -3.83
C ASP A 290 2.39 5.27 -4.86
N GLY A 291 2.63 5.01 -6.13
CA GLY A 291 1.72 5.40 -7.20
C GLY A 291 0.51 4.47 -7.30
N ILE A 292 -0.50 4.89 -8.05
CA ILE A 292 -1.71 4.09 -8.29
C ILE A 292 -1.36 2.96 -9.27
N GLY A 293 -1.45 1.70 -8.81
CA GLY A 293 -1.19 0.48 -9.57
C GLY A 293 -2.24 0.16 -10.64
N VAL A 294 -2.40 1.04 -11.65
CA VAL A 294 -3.41 0.86 -12.72
C VAL A 294 -3.25 -0.45 -13.49
N ILE A 295 -2.03 -0.99 -13.57
CA ILE A 295 -1.76 -2.27 -14.26
C ILE A 295 -2.21 -3.51 -13.47
N ASP A 296 -2.51 -3.39 -12.18
CA ASP A 296 -2.91 -4.53 -11.34
C ASP A 296 -4.26 -5.14 -11.77
N ILE A 297 -5.05 -4.37 -12.54
CA ILE A 297 -6.32 -4.80 -13.13
C ILE A 297 -6.22 -5.13 -14.62
N GLY A 298 -5.04 -4.92 -15.23
CA GLY A 298 -4.76 -5.20 -16.63
C GLY A 298 -4.25 -6.62 -16.88
N SER A 299 -3.77 -6.87 -18.10
CA SER A 299 -3.14 -8.14 -18.46
C SER A 299 -1.82 -8.40 -17.74
N ASP A 300 -1.44 -9.68 -17.65
CA ASP A 300 -0.13 -10.07 -17.15
C ASP A 300 0.99 -9.45 -18.00
N GLN A 301 1.99 -8.87 -17.34
CA GLN A 301 3.07 -8.12 -17.99
C GLN A 301 4.03 -9.00 -18.78
N LEU A 302 4.19 -10.28 -18.38
CA LEU A 302 5.05 -11.25 -19.05
C LEU A 302 4.28 -12.08 -20.09
N ASP A 303 2.95 -12.23 -19.92
CA ASP A 303 2.08 -12.89 -20.90
C ASP A 303 0.75 -12.12 -21.10
N ARG A 304 0.76 -11.20 -22.09
CA ARG A 304 -0.38 -10.35 -22.44
C ARG A 304 -1.62 -11.10 -22.93
N SER A 305 -1.53 -12.40 -23.19
CA SER A 305 -2.69 -13.23 -23.52
C SER A 305 -3.59 -13.47 -22.29
N LEU A 306 -3.02 -13.40 -21.09
CA LEU A 306 -3.74 -13.49 -19.83
C LEU A 306 -4.40 -12.16 -19.50
N LYS A 307 -5.70 -12.05 -19.75
CA LYS A 307 -6.47 -10.82 -19.57
C LYS A 307 -6.80 -10.51 -18.11
N GLY A 308 -6.89 -9.21 -17.83
CA GLY A 308 -7.15 -8.62 -16.52
C GLY A 308 -8.63 -8.64 -16.12
N LEU A 309 -8.96 -7.77 -15.16
CA LEU A 309 -10.33 -7.51 -14.71
C LEU A 309 -11.06 -6.54 -15.65
N VAL A 310 -10.31 -5.72 -16.37
CA VAL A 310 -10.79 -4.89 -17.48
C VAL A 310 -9.91 -5.10 -18.71
N PRO A 311 -10.39 -4.79 -19.93
CA PRO A 311 -9.56 -4.68 -21.12
C PRO A 311 -8.35 -3.76 -20.92
N ASP A 312 -7.23 -4.05 -21.59
CA ASP A 312 -6.02 -3.21 -21.51
C ASP A 312 -6.28 -1.78 -22.01
N GLU A 313 -7.19 -1.59 -22.98
CA GLU A 313 -7.63 -0.28 -23.45
C GLU A 313 -8.33 0.55 -22.36
N ASP A 314 -9.03 -0.10 -21.41
CA ASP A 314 -9.65 0.59 -20.29
C ASP A 314 -8.61 1.02 -19.25
N VAL A 315 -7.51 0.28 -19.10
CA VAL A 315 -6.36 0.72 -18.30
C VAL A 315 -5.73 1.95 -18.93
N ASP A 316 -5.53 1.97 -20.25
CA ASP A 316 -5.00 3.13 -20.97
C ASP A 316 -5.94 4.35 -20.85
N ASN A 317 -7.25 4.15 -21.01
CA ASN A 317 -8.26 5.19 -20.82
C ASN A 317 -8.27 5.72 -19.39
N LEU A 318 -8.06 4.85 -18.40
CA LEU A 318 -7.97 5.24 -16.99
C LEU A 318 -6.76 6.15 -16.74
N VAL A 319 -5.59 5.79 -17.27
CA VAL A 319 -4.38 6.64 -17.18
C VAL A 319 -4.64 8.02 -17.80
N ASN A 320 -5.21 8.05 -19.00
CA ASN A 320 -5.56 9.30 -19.69
C ASN A 320 -6.58 10.14 -18.89
N THR A 321 -7.55 9.48 -18.25
CA THR A 321 -8.54 10.14 -17.38
C THR A 321 -7.86 10.79 -16.19
N ILE A 322 -6.95 10.09 -15.50
CA ILE A 322 -6.21 10.66 -14.36
C ILE A 322 -5.40 11.88 -14.82
N HIS A 323 -4.71 11.78 -15.95
CA HIS A 323 -3.98 12.90 -16.54
C HIS A 323 -4.86 14.10 -16.84
N ALA A 324 -6.04 13.88 -17.43
CA ALA A 324 -7.01 14.94 -17.70
C ALA A 324 -7.56 15.57 -16.42
N ASN A 325 -8.03 14.76 -15.46
CA ASN A 325 -8.59 15.22 -14.19
C ASN A 325 -7.60 16.06 -13.38
N THR A 326 -6.32 15.68 -13.44
CA THR A 326 -5.22 16.38 -12.77
C THR A 326 -4.62 17.52 -13.61
N HIS A 327 -5.21 17.86 -14.76
CA HIS A 327 -4.73 18.92 -15.65
C HIS A 327 -3.23 18.80 -15.99
N GLY A 328 -2.74 17.57 -16.16
CA GLY A 328 -1.35 17.27 -16.48
C GLY A 328 -0.39 17.19 -15.29
N GLU A 329 -0.84 17.45 -14.05
CA GLU A 329 0.01 17.31 -12.86
C GLU A 329 0.56 15.89 -12.70
N SER A 330 -0.30 14.88 -12.84
CA SER A 330 0.13 13.48 -12.77
C SER A 330 1.05 13.08 -13.94
N GLN A 331 0.95 13.71 -15.10
CA GLN A 331 1.88 13.49 -16.22
C GLN A 331 3.29 13.97 -15.88
N ALA A 332 3.42 15.06 -15.12
CA ALA A 332 4.71 15.57 -14.68
C ALA A 332 5.40 14.66 -13.64
N ALA A 333 4.65 13.78 -12.97
CA ALA A 333 5.16 12.88 -11.94
C ALA A 333 5.32 11.42 -12.39
N THR A 334 4.58 11.00 -13.42
CA THR A 334 4.44 9.58 -13.79
C THR A 334 5.53 9.11 -14.76
N GLY A 335 5.93 7.86 -14.63
CA GLY A 335 6.81 7.21 -15.61
C GLY A 335 8.18 7.89 -15.69
N ALA A 336 8.63 8.17 -16.91
CA ALA A 336 9.94 8.77 -17.19
C ALA A 336 10.01 10.28 -16.92
N ALA A 337 8.91 10.92 -16.53
CA ALA A 337 8.87 12.36 -16.25
C ALA A 337 9.59 12.74 -14.95
N ALA A 338 9.72 11.81 -14.01
CA ALA A 338 10.38 11.99 -12.72
C ALA A 338 11.13 10.70 -12.33
N SER A 339 11.86 10.73 -11.21
CA SER A 339 12.51 9.54 -10.66
C SER A 339 11.47 8.57 -10.11
N ASN A 340 11.38 7.37 -10.70
CA ASN A 340 10.39 6.34 -10.32
C ASN A 340 11.01 4.94 -10.24
N LEU A 341 10.50 4.13 -9.33
CA LEU A 341 10.78 2.69 -9.24
C LEU A 341 9.87 1.90 -10.19
N ASP A 342 8.58 2.27 -10.23
CA ASP A 342 7.56 1.70 -11.09
C ASP A 342 7.17 2.67 -12.19
N LEU A 343 7.43 2.30 -13.45
CA LEU A 343 7.05 3.15 -14.60
C LEU A 343 5.58 3.03 -14.99
N TYR A 344 4.88 2.04 -14.44
CA TYR A 344 3.52 1.69 -14.81
C TYR A 344 2.48 2.01 -13.74
N GLN A 345 2.91 2.58 -12.60
CA GLN A 345 2.02 3.22 -11.65
C GLN A 345 1.80 4.68 -12.06
N VAL A 346 0.60 5.21 -11.80
CA VAL A 346 0.29 6.64 -12.03
C VAL A 346 0.46 7.40 -10.74
N ASN A 347 1.35 8.39 -10.73
CA ASN A 347 1.62 9.22 -9.55
C ASN A 347 0.60 10.37 -9.48
N SER A 348 -0.33 10.26 -8.54
CA SER A 348 -1.31 11.27 -8.16
C SER A 348 -1.82 10.96 -6.77
N THR A 349 -2.24 11.97 -6.01
CA THR A 349 -3.17 11.72 -4.91
C THR A 349 -4.46 11.12 -5.47
N TYR A 350 -5.12 10.23 -4.73
CA TYR A 350 -6.36 9.61 -5.20
C TYR A 350 -7.50 10.65 -5.34
N TYR A 351 -7.52 11.67 -4.48
CA TYR A 351 -8.49 12.76 -4.57
C TYR A 351 -8.26 13.63 -5.81
N SER A 352 -7.02 13.99 -6.15
CA SER A 352 -6.73 14.68 -7.42
C SER A 352 -7.00 13.80 -8.64
N ALA A 353 -6.80 12.49 -8.56
CA ALA A 353 -7.12 11.56 -9.65
C ALA A 353 -8.62 11.54 -9.99
N LEU A 354 -9.48 11.83 -9.01
CA LEU A 354 -10.93 12.04 -9.18
C LEU A 354 -11.32 13.48 -9.57
N GLY A 355 -10.35 14.32 -9.96
CA GLY A 355 -10.62 15.73 -10.26
C GLY A 355 -11.05 16.53 -9.02
N CYS A 356 -10.72 16.04 -7.82
CA CYS A 356 -11.13 16.62 -6.54
C CYS A 356 -12.65 16.66 -6.35
N ASN A 357 -13.38 15.69 -6.91
CA ASN A 357 -14.81 15.54 -6.71
C ASN A 357 -15.10 14.89 -5.35
N ASP A 358 -15.72 15.66 -4.44
CA ASP A 358 -16.00 15.20 -3.07
C ASP A 358 -16.97 14.01 -3.03
N GLN A 359 -18.04 14.02 -3.85
CA GLN A 359 -19.05 12.96 -3.87
C GLN A 359 -18.46 11.65 -4.39
N HIS A 360 -17.61 11.71 -5.42
CA HIS A 360 -16.89 10.55 -5.92
C HIS A 360 -15.90 10.01 -4.88
N TYR A 361 -15.20 10.91 -4.19
CA TYR A 361 -14.21 10.53 -3.19
C TYR A 361 -14.84 9.82 -1.98
N ILE A 362 -15.91 10.39 -1.41
CA ILE A 362 -16.59 9.77 -0.27
C ILE A 362 -17.28 8.45 -0.67
N ALA A 363 -17.81 8.35 -1.89
CA ALA A 363 -18.38 7.11 -2.41
C ALA A 363 -17.32 6.02 -2.57
N ALA A 364 -16.14 6.36 -3.11
CA ALA A 364 -15.03 5.41 -3.22
C ALA A 364 -14.63 4.86 -1.84
N ARG A 365 -14.55 5.74 -0.82
CA ARG A 365 -14.26 5.34 0.57
C ARG A 365 -15.37 4.47 1.17
N ALA A 366 -16.63 4.78 0.89
CA ALA A 366 -17.75 3.96 1.34
C ALA A 366 -17.66 2.54 0.74
N VAL A 367 -17.42 2.41 -0.57
CA VAL A 367 -17.24 1.09 -1.20
C VAL A 367 -16.05 0.35 -0.61
N GLN A 368 -14.91 1.04 -0.41
CA GLN A 368 -13.73 0.49 0.25
C GLN A 368 -14.04 -0.09 1.63
N PHE A 369 -14.85 0.60 2.43
CA PHE A 369 -15.20 0.18 3.80
C PHE A 369 -16.24 -0.94 3.83
N PHE A 370 -17.07 -1.05 2.78
CA PHE A 370 -18.11 -2.07 2.65
C PHE A 370 -17.62 -3.39 2.04
N LEU A 371 -16.52 -3.41 1.30
CA LEU A 371 -15.93 -4.68 0.86
C LEU A 371 -15.25 -5.43 2.02
N PRO A 372 -15.29 -6.77 2.05
CA PRO A 372 -14.62 -7.55 3.09
C PRO A 372 -13.11 -7.29 3.17
N GLY A 373 -12.64 -6.86 4.33
CA GLY A 373 -11.24 -6.54 4.59
C GLY A 373 -11.09 -5.49 5.67
N VAL A 374 -9.87 -5.34 6.18
CA VAL A 374 -9.52 -4.29 7.13
C VAL A 374 -9.17 -3.02 6.34
N PRO A 375 -9.90 -1.91 6.48
CA PRO A 375 -9.64 -0.73 5.66
C PRO A 375 -8.42 0.05 6.14
N GLN A 376 -7.59 0.48 5.21
CA GLN A 376 -6.50 1.44 5.42
C GLN A 376 -6.75 2.73 4.63
N VAL A 377 -6.59 3.87 5.29
CA VAL A 377 -6.66 5.20 4.67
C VAL A 377 -5.27 5.81 4.72
N TYR A 378 -4.71 6.22 3.59
CA TYR A 378 -3.42 6.92 3.59
C TYR A 378 -3.59 8.38 4.01
N TYR A 379 -2.61 8.93 4.74
CA TYR A 379 -2.76 10.21 5.43
C TYR A 379 -3.07 11.40 4.51
N VAL A 380 -2.57 11.40 3.28
CA VAL A 380 -2.94 12.41 2.28
C VAL A 380 -4.42 12.30 1.94
N GLY A 381 -4.93 11.09 1.76
CA GLY A 381 -6.35 10.83 1.57
C GLY A 381 -7.21 11.13 2.79
N ALA A 382 -6.73 10.87 4.00
CA ALA A 382 -7.41 11.21 5.25
C ALA A 382 -7.76 12.71 5.32
N LEU A 383 -6.94 13.55 4.69
CA LEU A 383 -7.11 15.00 4.61
C LEU A 383 -7.66 15.47 3.25
N ALA A 384 -8.13 14.53 2.40
CA ALA A 384 -8.57 14.79 1.03
C ALA A 384 -7.57 15.70 0.28
N GLY A 385 -6.29 15.34 0.39
CA GLY A 385 -5.16 16.10 -0.12
C GLY A 385 -5.08 16.13 -1.63
N ARG A 386 -4.53 17.23 -2.16
CA ARG A 386 -4.27 17.41 -3.59
C ARG A 386 -2.81 17.11 -3.91
N ASN A 387 -2.52 16.97 -5.20
CA ASN A 387 -1.15 16.82 -5.71
C ASN A 387 -0.22 17.92 -5.21
N ASP A 388 0.90 17.52 -4.62
CA ASP A 388 1.95 18.43 -4.18
C ASP A 388 2.98 18.68 -5.29
N MET A 389 2.67 19.65 -6.13
CA MET A 389 3.55 20.04 -7.23
C MET A 389 4.80 20.78 -6.74
N GLU A 390 4.78 21.36 -5.55
CA GLU A 390 5.96 22.04 -5.00
C GLU A 390 7.01 21.03 -4.55
N LEU A 391 6.59 20.02 -3.77
CA LEU A 391 7.49 18.97 -3.33
C LEU A 391 8.02 18.16 -4.52
N LEU A 392 7.16 17.83 -5.49
CA LEU A 392 7.59 17.16 -6.73
C LEU A 392 8.70 17.96 -7.44
N ARG A 393 8.52 19.27 -7.62
CA ARG A 393 9.56 20.12 -8.26
C ARG A 393 10.84 20.18 -7.44
N LYS A 394 10.74 20.10 -6.11
CA LYS A 394 11.88 20.15 -5.20
C LYS A 394 12.71 18.87 -5.21
N THR A 395 12.05 17.71 -5.23
CA THR A 395 12.74 16.40 -5.09
C THR A 395 12.95 15.68 -6.40
N ASN A 396 12.13 15.98 -7.42
CA ASN A 396 12.05 15.23 -8.68
C ASN A 396 11.81 13.72 -8.49
N ASN A 397 11.22 13.34 -7.36
CA ASN A 397 10.72 11.99 -7.09
C ASN A 397 9.23 11.96 -7.42
N GLY A 398 8.83 11.10 -8.36
CA GLY A 398 7.45 11.08 -8.87
C GLY A 398 6.42 10.85 -7.77
N ARG A 399 6.69 9.94 -6.83
CA ARG A 399 5.77 9.60 -5.73
C ARG A 399 5.57 10.73 -4.72
N ASP A 400 6.48 11.70 -4.65
CA ASP A 400 6.36 12.82 -3.71
C ASP A 400 5.18 13.75 -4.03
N ILE A 401 4.62 13.71 -5.24
CA ILE A 401 3.34 14.37 -5.56
C ILE A 401 2.20 13.94 -4.60
N ASN A 402 2.31 12.73 -4.04
CA ASN A 402 1.37 12.12 -3.10
C ASN A 402 2.02 11.92 -1.71
N ARG A 403 3.01 12.72 -1.32
CA ARG A 403 3.68 12.59 0.00
C ARG A 403 3.91 13.94 0.68
N HIS A 404 2.89 14.80 0.64
CA HIS A 404 2.91 16.14 1.25
C HIS A 404 3.28 16.12 2.74
N TYR A 405 3.90 17.19 3.24
CA TYR A 405 4.25 17.36 4.66
C TYR A 405 3.19 18.22 5.35
N TYR A 406 2.21 17.58 5.99
CA TYR A 406 1.15 18.30 6.70
C TYR A 406 1.63 18.79 8.05
N SER A 407 1.72 20.11 8.20
CA SER A 407 1.90 20.72 9.52
C SER A 407 0.64 20.57 10.38
N THR A 408 0.78 20.61 11.71
CA THR A 408 -0.37 20.58 12.63
C THR A 408 -1.44 21.64 12.29
N ALA A 409 -1.03 22.84 11.88
CA ALA A 409 -1.96 23.92 11.50
C ALA A 409 -2.75 23.58 10.22
N GLU A 410 -2.09 22.97 9.24
CA GLU A 410 -2.73 22.56 7.98
C GLU A 410 -3.67 21.36 8.16
N ILE A 411 -3.33 20.45 9.08
CA ILE A 411 -4.24 19.37 9.50
C ILE A 411 -5.52 19.98 10.07
N ASP A 412 -5.41 20.91 11.01
CA ASP A 412 -6.55 21.58 11.64
C ASP A 412 -7.37 22.42 10.64
N GLU A 413 -6.73 22.94 9.59
CA GLU A 413 -7.43 23.58 8.46
C GLU A 413 -8.24 22.58 7.65
N ASN A 414 -7.61 21.48 7.22
CA ASN A 414 -8.26 20.47 6.38
C ASN A 414 -9.40 19.73 7.10
N LEU A 415 -9.28 19.51 8.42
CA LEU A 415 -10.35 18.93 9.25
C LEU A 415 -11.65 19.75 9.26
N LYS A 416 -11.63 21.01 8.81
CA LYS A 416 -12.84 21.83 8.67
C LYS A 416 -13.63 21.52 7.38
N ARG A 417 -12.99 20.93 6.37
CA ARG A 417 -13.59 20.66 5.06
C ARG A 417 -14.73 19.64 5.20
N PRO A 418 -15.88 19.85 4.51
CA PRO A 418 -17.01 18.91 4.57
C PRO A 418 -16.63 17.46 4.24
N VAL A 419 -15.88 17.24 3.16
CA VAL A 419 -15.45 15.90 2.73
C VAL A 419 -14.56 15.19 3.76
N VAL A 420 -13.70 15.92 4.47
CA VAL A 420 -12.82 15.35 5.51
C VAL A 420 -13.63 14.97 6.75
N LYS A 421 -14.57 15.82 7.17
CA LYS A 421 -15.49 15.48 8.27
C LYS A 421 -16.38 14.27 7.93
N ALA A 422 -16.83 14.19 6.67
CA ALA A 422 -17.61 13.07 6.17
C ALA A 422 -16.81 11.76 6.22
N LEU A 423 -15.56 11.79 5.77
CA LEU A 423 -14.66 10.63 5.86
C LEU A 423 -14.41 10.20 7.31
N ASN A 424 -14.17 11.15 8.21
CA ASN A 424 -13.98 10.84 9.64
C ASN A 424 -15.24 10.20 10.24
N ALA A 425 -16.42 10.73 9.96
CA ALA A 425 -17.69 10.16 10.43
C ALA A 425 -17.96 8.77 9.82
N LEU A 426 -17.68 8.58 8.53
CA LEU A 426 -17.83 7.30 7.85
C LEU A 426 -16.88 6.23 8.42
N ALA A 427 -15.65 6.60 8.78
CA ALA A 427 -14.71 5.69 9.44
C ALA A 427 -15.17 5.33 10.86
N LYS A 428 -15.69 6.30 11.64
CA LYS A 428 -16.34 6.02 12.94
C LYS A 428 -17.51 5.05 12.79
N PHE A 429 -18.40 5.31 11.83
CA PHE A 429 -19.51 4.41 11.50
C PHE A 429 -19.02 2.99 11.18
N ARG A 430 -17.96 2.88 10.37
CA ARG A 430 -17.33 1.59 10.02
C ARG A 430 -16.70 0.88 11.23
N ASN A 431 -16.24 1.63 12.23
CA ASN A 431 -15.68 1.10 13.46
C ASN A 431 -16.76 0.73 14.48
N GLU A 432 -17.88 1.42 14.53
CA GLU A 432 -18.86 1.30 15.62
C GLU A 432 -19.98 0.31 15.31
N LEU A 433 -20.41 0.22 14.05
CA LEU A 433 -21.53 -0.64 13.67
C LEU A 433 -21.10 -2.11 13.59
N ASN A 434 -21.65 -2.98 14.44
CA ASN A 434 -21.26 -4.40 14.48
C ASN A 434 -21.68 -5.22 13.25
N ALA A 435 -22.45 -4.63 12.33
CA ALA A 435 -22.79 -5.22 11.04
C ALA A 435 -21.55 -5.75 10.31
N PHE A 436 -20.45 -4.97 10.35
CA PHE A 436 -19.20 -5.27 9.66
C PHE A 436 -18.42 -6.46 10.23
N ASP A 437 -18.81 -6.98 11.40
CA ASP A 437 -18.26 -8.22 11.97
C ASP A 437 -19.14 -9.45 11.64
N GLY A 438 -20.21 -9.26 10.87
CA GLY A 438 -21.20 -10.27 10.53
C GLY A 438 -21.03 -10.90 9.14
N THR A 439 -22.15 -11.12 8.46
CA THR A 439 -22.18 -11.75 7.13
C THR A 439 -22.32 -10.71 6.03
N PHE A 440 -21.47 -10.81 5.02
CA PHE A 440 -21.51 -9.99 3.80
C PHE A 440 -22.34 -10.63 2.69
N SER A 441 -23.06 -9.81 1.93
CA SER A 441 -23.73 -10.16 0.68
C SER A 441 -23.77 -8.93 -0.22
N TYR A 442 -23.97 -9.11 -1.53
CA TYR A 442 -24.21 -8.00 -2.43
C TYR A 442 -25.25 -8.36 -3.50
N THR A 443 -25.85 -7.35 -4.11
CA THR A 443 -26.69 -7.46 -5.30
C THR A 443 -26.24 -6.43 -6.33
N THR A 444 -26.50 -6.68 -7.60
CA THR A 444 -26.19 -5.75 -8.69
C THR A 444 -27.41 -5.60 -9.60
N ASP A 445 -27.63 -4.40 -10.11
CA ASP A 445 -28.60 -4.11 -11.18
C ASP A 445 -27.82 -3.93 -12.49
N ASP A 446 -27.53 -5.09 -13.10
CA ASP A 446 -26.59 -5.26 -14.20
C ASP A 446 -25.28 -4.47 -13.94
N ASP A 447 -24.92 -3.59 -14.87
CA ASP A 447 -23.70 -2.80 -14.90
C ASP A 447 -23.95 -1.35 -14.44
N THR A 448 -25.02 -1.10 -13.69
CA THR A 448 -25.43 0.27 -13.38
C THR A 448 -25.44 0.65 -11.91
N SER A 449 -25.69 -0.31 -11.03
CA SER A 449 -25.75 -0.10 -9.58
C SER A 449 -25.34 -1.38 -8.86
N ILE A 450 -24.60 -1.24 -7.77
CA ILE A 450 -24.22 -2.36 -6.89
C ILE A 450 -24.56 -2.00 -5.44
N SER A 451 -25.17 -2.94 -4.72
CA SER A 451 -25.53 -2.76 -3.31
C SER A 451 -24.82 -3.79 -2.43
N PHE A 452 -24.03 -3.30 -1.48
CA PHE A 452 -23.26 -4.09 -0.53
C PHE A 452 -23.96 -4.12 0.82
N THR A 453 -24.23 -5.31 1.36
CA THR A 453 -24.97 -5.47 2.62
C THR A 453 -24.18 -6.28 3.63
N TRP A 454 -24.07 -5.75 4.85
CA TRP A 454 -23.56 -6.44 6.03
C TRP A 454 -24.68 -6.68 7.04
N ARG A 455 -24.75 -7.88 7.60
CA ARG A 455 -25.69 -8.24 8.69
C ARG A 455 -24.93 -8.78 9.88
N GLY A 456 -24.94 -8.02 10.98
CA GLY A 456 -24.31 -8.36 12.26
C GLY A 456 -25.33 -8.91 13.26
N GLU A 457 -24.92 -8.96 14.53
CA GLU A 457 -25.77 -9.48 15.61
C GLU A 457 -26.91 -8.55 15.99
N THR A 458 -26.66 -7.22 15.98
CA THR A 458 -27.65 -6.21 16.42
C THR A 458 -27.75 -5.04 15.46
N SER A 459 -27.17 -5.16 14.26
CA SER A 459 -27.22 -4.10 13.25
C SER A 459 -27.06 -4.67 11.84
N GLN A 460 -27.54 -3.91 10.86
CA GLN A 460 -27.38 -4.19 9.44
C GLN A 460 -27.03 -2.89 8.73
N ALA A 461 -26.26 -2.95 7.65
CA ALA A 461 -26.06 -1.79 6.77
C ALA A 461 -26.05 -2.22 5.30
N THR A 462 -26.62 -1.40 4.43
CA THR A 462 -26.57 -1.54 2.98
C THR A 462 -26.07 -0.24 2.35
N LEU A 463 -24.98 -0.33 1.57
CA LEU A 463 -24.48 0.75 0.74
C LEU A 463 -24.85 0.47 -0.72
N THR A 464 -25.60 1.37 -1.35
CA THR A 464 -25.84 1.36 -2.79
C THR A 464 -24.91 2.33 -3.48
N PHE A 465 -24.15 1.85 -4.47
CA PHE A 465 -23.20 2.62 -5.28
C PHE A 465 -23.66 2.64 -6.74
N GLU A 466 -23.89 3.84 -7.27
CA GLU A 466 -24.50 4.08 -8.58
C GLU A 466 -23.80 5.26 -9.29
N PRO A 467 -22.57 5.09 -9.79
CA PRO A 467 -21.75 6.17 -10.35
C PRO A 467 -22.40 6.88 -11.54
N LYS A 468 -23.22 6.18 -12.34
CA LYS A 468 -23.97 6.77 -13.47
C LYS A 468 -24.84 7.97 -13.07
N ARG A 469 -25.24 8.09 -11.80
CA ARG A 469 -26.05 9.23 -11.30
C ARG A 469 -25.31 10.55 -11.32
N GLY A 470 -23.98 10.51 -11.29
CA GLY A 470 -23.16 11.67 -11.00
C GLY A 470 -21.88 11.73 -11.83
N LEU A 471 -21.88 11.33 -13.10
CA LEU A 471 -20.67 11.39 -13.93
C LEU A 471 -20.16 12.83 -14.15
N GLY A 472 -18.84 12.96 -14.32
CA GLY A 472 -18.14 14.22 -14.55
C GLY A 472 -17.54 14.84 -13.29
N VAL A 473 -16.36 15.46 -13.43
CA VAL A 473 -15.57 15.99 -12.30
C VAL A 473 -16.27 17.12 -11.53
N ASP A 474 -17.15 17.88 -12.17
CA ASP A 474 -17.89 19.00 -11.55
C ASP A 474 -19.23 18.58 -10.90
N ASN A 475 -19.57 17.28 -10.94
CA ASN A 475 -20.87 16.81 -10.48
C ASN A 475 -21.00 16.85 -8.95
N THR A 476 -22.14 17.32 -8.45
CA THR A 476 -22.42 17.38 -7.01
C THR A 476 -23.45 16.36 -6.55
N THR A 477 -23.95 15.51 -7.46
CA THR A 477 -24.96 14.49 -7.17
C THR A 477 -24.31 13.34 -6.39
N PRO A 478 -24.85 12.96 -5.23
CA PRO A 478 -24.41 11.76 -4.54
C PRO A 478 -24.53 10.51 -5.43
N VAL A 479 -23.47 9.73 -5.47
CA VAL A 479 -23.41 8.43 -6.17
C VAL A 479 -23.35 7.25 -5.22
N ALA A 480 -23.44 7.51 -3.92
CA ALA A 480 -23.51 6.50 -2.87
C ALA A 480 -24.60 6.86 -1.85
N MET A 481 -25.43 5.87 -1.51
CA MET A 481 -26.50 6.00 -0.52
C MET A 481 -26.38 4.89 0.51
N LEU A 482 -26.64 5.20 1.76
CA LEU A 482 -26.45 4.30 2.89
C LEU A 482 -27.75 4.17 3.69
N GLU A 483 -28.14 2.92 3.95
CA GLU A 483 -29.22 2.56 4.87
C GLU A 483 -28.63 1.68 5.96
N TRP A 484 -29.03 1.87 7.21
CA TRP A 484 -28.59 1.00 8.30
C TRP A 484 -29.63 0.90 9.41
N GLU A 485 -29.57 -0.20 10.15
CA GLU A 485 -30.33 -0.45 11.36
C GLU A 485 -29.36 -0.54 12.54
N ASP A 486 -29.66 0.16 13.62
CA ASP A 486 -28.95 0.04 14.90
C ASP A 486 -29.92 0.05 16.09
N SER A 487 -29.42 0.30 17.31
CA SER A 487 -30.24 0.28 18.52
C SER A 487 -31.38 1.32 18.55
N ALA A 488 -31.30 2.36 17.71
CA ALA A 488 -32.34 3.38 17.55
C ALA A 488 -33.31 3.12 16.38
N GLY A 489 -33.14 2.02 15.65
CA GLY A 489 -34.00 1.62 14.52
C GLY A 489 -33.35 1.88 13.16
N ASP A 490 -34.18 2.10 12.14
CA ASP A 490 -33.76 2.30 10.75
C ASP A 490 -33.36 3.76 10.46
N HIS A 491 -32.25 3.92 9.77
CA HIS A 491 -31.68 5.22 9.36
C HIS A 491 -31.28 5.21 7.89
N ARG A 492 -31.14 6.41 7.32
CA ARG A 492 -30.73 6.60 5.93
C ARG A 492 -29.92 7.87 5.74
N SER A 493 -28.93 7.78 4.86
CA SER A 493 -28.23 8.93 4.28
C SER A 493 -28.17 8.78 2.76
N ASP A 494 -28.79 9.72 2.06
CA ASP A 494 -28.70 9.86 0.59
C ASP A 494 -27.54 10.76 0.15
N ASP A 495 -26.80 11.35 1.11
CA ASP A 495 -25.63 12.19 0.86
C ASP A 495 -24.68 12.10 2.06
N LEU A 496 -23.60 11.35 1.89
CA LEU A 496 -22.62 11.07 2.95
C LEU A 496 -21.85 12.33 3.40
N ILE A 497 -21.83 13.41 2.61
CA ILE A 497 -21.17 14.66 2.98
C ILE A 497 -22.12 15.58 3.72
N ALA A 498 -23.32 15.78 3.19
CA ALA A 498 -24.31 16.66 3.80
C ALA A 498 -24.93 16.05 5.07
N ASN A 499 -25.08 14.73 5.11
CA ASN A 499 -25.67 13.97 6.19
C ASN A 499 -24.83 12.71 6.52
N PRO A 500 -23.63 12.87 7.11
CA PRO A 500 -22.78 11.73 7.43
C PRO A 500 -23.45 10.81 8.45
N PRO A 501 -23.29 9.48 8.32
CA PRO A 501 -23.90 8.52 9.24
C PRO A 501 -23.26 8.58 10.63
N VAL A 502 -24.07 8.34 11.66
CA VAL A 502 -23.65 8.26 13.07
C VAL A 502 -24.40 7.09 13.70
N VAL A 503 -23.68 6.19 14.36
CA VAL A 503 -24.29 5.07 15.10
C VAL A 503 -24.86 5.59 16.42
N ALA A 504 -26.04 5.09 16.80
CA ALA A 504 -26.77 5.53 18.00
C ALA A 504 -26.11 5.16 19.35
#